data_AF-A0A931ZPS6-F1
#
_entry.id   AF-A0A931ZPS6-F1
#
_cell.length_a   1.000
_cell.length_b   1.000
_cell.length_c   1.000
_cell.angle_alpha   90.00
_cell.angle_beta   90.00
_cell.angle_gamma   90.00
#
_symmetry.space_group_name_H-M   'P 1'
#
loop_
_entity.id
_entity.type
_entity.pdbx_description
1 polymer ?
#
loop_
_entity_poly.entity_id
_entity_poly.type
_entity_poly.pdbx_seq_one_letter_code
_entity_poly.pdbx_strand_id
1 'polypeptide(L)'
;MTKLNIRIKIRKYGLKVIGFLFLIYINSFLDKIFEPLNEYLINTSKTFPVLKILDFFVSILALEIPIYSLLIALSVIWIVFKIYLFVRVRRNKLQILTAIYGKNSRIVEITNQLNNLVENDKLKVVLSNALAGDPLYGKPKMGKVKYQYNGKISEKEYIEGETIELP
;
A
#
# COMPACT_ATOMS: atom_id res chain seq x y z
N MET A 1 22.23 -22.45 31.73
CA MET A 1 21.84 -21.34 30.82
C MET A 1 22.72 -21.35 29.57
N THR A 2 22.33 -21.98 28.46
CA THR A 2 22.99 -21.79 27.12
C THR A 2 22.32 -22.65 26.03
N LYS A 3 21.05 -22.38 25.66
CA LYS A 3 20.41 -23.05 24.51
C LYS A 3 19.61 -22.14 23.56
N LEU A 4 19.73 -20.82 23.69
CA LEU A 4 18.85 -19.87 22.98
C LEU A 4 19.57 -18.95 21.97
N ASN A 5 20.73 -19.34 21.42
CA ASN A 5 21.45 -18.47 20.45
C ASN A 5 21.83 -19.14 19.11
N ILE A 6 21.55 -20.43 18.94
CA ILE A 6 21.90 -21.17 17.70
C ILE A 6 20.78 -21.05 16.65
N ARG A 7 19.50 -21.10 17.07
CA ARG A 7 18.32 -21.07 16.19
C ARG A 7 18.15 -19.75 15.42
N ILE A 8 18.51 -18.62 16.04
CA ILE A 8 18.40 -17.28 15.42
C ILE A 8 19.51 -17.08 14.39
N LYS A 9 20.71 -17.60 14.67
CA LYS A 9 21.86 -17.50 13.77
C LYS A 9 21.60 -18.27 12.47
N ILE A 10 21.12 -19.52 12.55
CA ILE A 10 20.78 -20.34 11.36
C ILE A 10 19.75 -19.65 10.45
N ARG A 11 18.73 -18.98 11.01
CA ARG A 11 17.70 -18.27 10.23
C ARG A 11 18.24 -17.04 9.47
N LYS A 12 19.27 -16.37 10.00
CA LYS A 12 19.94 -15.22 9.35
C LYS A 12 20.94 -15.64 8.26
N TYR A 13 21.60 -16.80 8.42
CA TYR A 13 22.50 -17.35 7.40
C TYR A 13 21.74 -18.11 6.29
N GLY A 14 20.67 -18.82 6.62
CA GLY A 14 19.83 -19.52 5.63
C GLY A 14 19.19 -18.56 4.62
N LEU A 15 18.73 -17.38 5.07
CA LEU A 15 18.18 -16.36 4.17
C LEU A 15 19.24 -15.78 3.22
N LYS A 16 20.48 -15.64 3.69
CA LYS A 16 21.61 -15.19 2.86
C LYS A 16 22.02 -16.24 1.83
N VAL A 17 22.02 -17.52 2.20
CA VAL A 17 22.33 -18.63 1.28
C VAL A 17 21.25 -18.76 0.21
N ILE A 18 19.96 -18.66 0.58
CA ILE A 18 18.86 -18.68 -0.39
C ILE A 18 18.95 -17.47 -1.33
N GLY A 19 19.22 -16.28 -0.80
CA GLY A 19 19.41 -15.08 -1.64
C GLY A 19 20.61 -15.19 -2.58
N PHE A 20 21.71 -15.81 -2.14
CA PHE A 20 22.89 -16.06 -2.96
C PHE A 20 22.63 -17.07 -4.08
N LEU A 21 21.95 -18.18 -3.77
CA LEU A 21 21.55 -19.17 -4.78
C LEU A 21 20.55 -18.57 -5.79
N PHE A 22 19.63 -17.72 -5.32
CA PHE A 22 18.71 -16.99 -6.19
C PHE A 22 19.43 -16.01 -7.11
N LEU A 23 20.43 -15.28 -6.59
CA LEU A 23 21.28 -14.40 -7.39
C LEU A 23 22.05 -15.18 -8.47
N ILE A 24 22.63 -16.34 -8.13
CA ILE A 24 23.31 -17.20 -9.12
C ILE A 24 22.32 -17.70 -10.18
N TYR A 25 21.13 -18.13 -9.76
CA TYR A 25 20.09 -18.60 -10.67
C TYR A 25 19.61 -17.49 -11.62
N ILE A 26 19.34 -16.30 -11.08
CA ILE A 26 18.98 -15.11 -11.87
C ILE A 26 20.10 -14.77 -12.84
N ASN A 27 21.37 -14.76 -12.40
CA ASN A 27 22.48 -14.42 -13.27
C ASN A 27 22.62 -15.42 -14.43
N SER A 28 22.57 -16.74 -14.13
CA SER A 28 22.60 -17.78 -15.16
C SER A 28 21.39 -17.71 -16.12
N PHE A 29 20.23 -17.31 -15.61
CA PHE A 29 19.04 -17.10 -16.42
C PHE A 29 19.15 -15.87 -17.31
N LEU A 30 19.69 -14.76 -16.78
CA LEU A 30 19.93 -13.54 -17.55
C LEU A 30 20.97 -13.79 -18.63
N ASP A 31 22.06 -14.50 -18.35
CA ASP A 31 23.07 -14.84 -19.36
C ASP A 31 22.45 -15.62 -20.52
N LYS A 32 21.59 -16.61 -20.25
CA LYS A 32 20.87 -17.37 -21.29
C LYS A 32 19.90 -16.53 -22.13
N ILE A 33 19.40 -15.42 -21.58
CA ILE A 33 18.51 -14.49 -22.31
C ILE A 33 19.33 -13.46 -23.11
N PHE A 34 20.36 -12.89 -22.49
CA PHE A 34 21.09 -11.76 -23.05
C PHE A 34 22.22 -12.16 -23.99
N GLU A 35 22.80 -13.36 -23.85
CA GLU A 35 23.83 -13.87 -24.76
C GLU A 35 23.37 -13.92 -26.24
N PRO A 36 22.21 -14.55 -26.58
CA PRO A 36 21.71 -14.53 -27.97
C PRO A 36 21.27 -13.12 -28.42
N LEU A 37 20.84 -12.28 -27.48
CA LEU A 37 20.42 -10.90 -27.77
C LEU A 37 21.61 -10.00 -28.10
N ASN A 38 22.73 -10.17 -27.40
CA ASN A 38 23.95 -9.39 -27.60
C ASN A 38 24.65 -9.77 -28.92
N GLU A 39 24.71 -11.07 -29.24
CA GLU A 39 25.19 -11.55 -30.53
C GLU A 39 24.34 -11.00 -31.70
N TYR A 40 23.01 -10.98 -31.53
CA TYR A 40 22.08 -10.38 -32.49
C TYR A 40 22.34 -8.87 -32.68
N LEU A 41 22.43 -8.11 -31.58
CA LEU A 41 22.62 -6.66 -31.58
C LEU A 41 23.93 -6.22 -32.25
N ILE A 42 25.03 -6.92 -31.97
CA ILE A 42 26.36 -6.64 -32.55
C ILE A 42 26.37 -6.91 -34.07
N ASN A 43 25.64 -7.93 -34.54
CA ASN A 43 25.54 -8.30 -35.96
C ASN A 43 24.46 -7.52 -36.76
N THR A 44 23.69 -6.64 -36.12
CA THR A 44 22.63 -5.81 -36.77
C THR A 44 23.08 -4.43 -37.23
N SER A 45 24.35 -4.04 -37.09
CA SER A 45 24.85 -2.75 -37.59
C SER A 45 24.89 -2.64 -39.13
N LYS A 46 24.63 -3.73 -39.86
CA LYS A 46 24.53 -3.74 -41.33
C LYS A 46 23.26 -4.48 -41.78
N THR A 47 22.23 -3.70 -42.12
CA THR A 47 20.94 -4.09 -42.72
C THR A 47 20.01 -4.95 -41.85
N PHE A 48 18.77 -4.48 -41.67
CA PHE A 48 17.70 -5.16 -40.93
C PHE A 48 16.72 -5.86 -41.90
N PRO A 49 16.90 -7.16 -42.23
CA PRO A 49 15.87 -7.94 -42.89
C PRO A 49 14.91 -8.54 -41.86
N VAL A 50 13.61 -8.47 -42.14
CA VAL A 50 12.51 -9.04 -41.33
C VAL A 50 12.73 -10.52 -40.96
N LEU A 51 13.49 -11.26 -41.77
CA LEU A 51 13.88 -12.65 -41.54
C LEU A 51 14.71 -12.85 -40.26
N LYS A 52 15.57 -11.91 -39.88
CA LYS A 52 16.36 -11.98 -38.64
C LYS A 52 15.51 -11.84 -37.38
N ILE A 53 14.42 -11.08 -37.46
CA ILE A 53 13.44 -10.97 -36.37
C ILE A 53 12.75 -12.32 -36.15
N LEU A 54 12.44 -13.03 -37.25
CA LEU A 54 11.87 -14.37 -37.19
C LEU A 54 12.84 -15.35 -36.52
N ASP A 55 14.11 -15.34 -36.90
CA ASP A 55 15.15 -16.19 -36.29
C ASP A 55 15.33 -15.91 -34.79
N PHE A 56 15.21 -14.64 -34.38
CA PHE A 56 15.22 -14.26 -32.96
C PHE A 56 14.00 -14.80 -32.19
N PHE A 57 12.80 -14.78 -32.79
CA PHE A 57 11.63 -15.39 -32.15
C PHE A 57 11.73 -16.93 -32.13
N VAL A 58 12.30 -17.54 -33.17
CA VAL A 58 12.54 -18.98 -33.22
C VAL A 58 13.58 -19.42 -32.18
N SER A 59 14.64 -18.64 -31.95
CA SER A 59 15.62 -18.95 -30.91
C SER A 59 15.05 -18.82 -29.49
N ILE A 60 14.11 -17.89 -29.27
CA ILE A 60 13.32 -17.80 -28.03
C ILE A 60 12.36 -18.98 -27.87
N LEU A 61 11.78 -19.49 -28.96
CA LEU A 61 10.88 -20.66 -28.94
C LEU A 61 11.63 -21.98 -28.77
N ALA A 62 12.88 -22.06 -29.26
CA ALA A 62 13.77 -23.19 -29.08
C ALA A 62 14.38 -23.25 -27.66
N LEU A 63 14.17 -22.21 -26.86
CA LEU A 63 14.54 -22.17 -25.46
C LEU A 63 13.61 -23.15 -24.74
N GLU A 64 14.16 -24.31 -24.31
CA GLU A 64 13.48 -25.33 -23.51
C GLU A 64 13.20 -24.78 -22.11
N ILE A 65 12.36 -23.75 -22.02
CA ILE A 65 11.92 -23.18 -20.75
C ILE A 65 10.92 -24.18 -20.20
N PRO A 66 11.25 -24.87 -19.10
CA PRO A 66 10.34 -25.83 -18.53
C PRO A 66 9.09 -25.09 -18.03
N ILE A 67 7.93 -25.70 -18.24
CA ILE A 67 6.62 -25.05 -18.06
C ILE A 67 6.42 -24.47 -16.65
N TYR A 68 7.10 -25.02 -15.64
CA TYR A 68 7.07 -24.51 -14.27
C TYR A 68 7.66 -23.09 -14.13
N SER A 69 8.62 -22.71 -14.96
CA SER A 69 9.21 -21.37 -14.95
C SER A 69 8.19 -20.30 -15.34
N LEU A 70 7.31 -20.58 -16.31
CA LEU A 70 6.20 -19.71 -16.70
C LEU A 70 5.17 -19.58 -15.58
N LEU A 71 4.83 -20.69 -14.91
CA LEU A 71 3.91 -20.69 -13.78
C LEU A 71 4.44 -19.88 -12.59
N ILE A 72 5.74 -19.98 -12.30
CA ILE A 72 6.40 -19.18 -11.27
C ILE A 72 6.34 -17.69 -11.65
N ALA A 73 6.67 -17.34 -12.89
CA ALA A 73 6.63 -15.94 -13.35
C ALA A 73 5.22 -15.34 -13.24
N LEU A 74 4.19 -16.06 -13.67
CA LEU A 74 2.79 -15.64 -13.53
C LEU A 74 2.37 -15.48 -12.06
N SER A 75 2.81 -16.41 -11.20
CA SER A 75 2.54 -16.35 -9.76
C SER A 75 3.21 -15.14 -9.11
N VAL A 76 4.45 -14.82 -9.49
CA VAL A 76 5.18 -13.63 -9.01
C VAL A 76 4.48 -12.35 -9.48
N ILE A 77 4.08 -12.27 -10.75
CA ILE A 77 3.34 -11.12 -11.30
C ILE A 77 2.03 -10.92 -10.52
N TRP A 78 1.29 -12.00 -10.26
CA TRP A 78 0.04 -11.94 -9.48
C TRP A 78 0.27 -11.48 -8.04
N ILE A 79 1.33 -11.96 -7.37
CA ILE A 79 1.71 -11.53 -6.02
C ILE A 79 2.09 -10.06 -6.00
N VAL A 80 2.94 -9.61 -6.93
CA VAL A 80 3.35 -8.19 -7.04
C VAL A 80 2.15 -7.30 -7.31
N PHE A 81 1.23 -7.72 -8.19
CA PHE A 81 -0.02 -7.00 -8.46
C PHE A 81 -0.91 -6.92 -7.21
N LYS A 82 -1.05 -8.02 -6.46
CA LYS A 82 -1.79 -8.05 -5.18
C LYS A 82 -1.16 -7.13 -4.13
N ILE A 83 0.18 -7.08 -4.05
CA ILE A 83 0.92 -6.17 -3.16
C ILE A 83 0.71 -4.72 -3.60
N TYR A 84 0.83 -4.41 -4.89
CA TYR A 84 0.55 -3.08 -5.45
C TYR A 84 -0.87 -2.61 -5.09
N LEU A 85 -1.87 -3.50 -5.27
CA LEU A 85 -3.24 -3.20 -4.87
C LEU A 85 -3.37 -3.01 -3.36
N PHE A 86 -2.73 -3.84 -2.53
CA PHE A 86 -2.78 -3.70 -1.07
C PHE A 86 -2.14 -2.39 -0.57
N VAL A 87 -1.01 -1.98 -1.16
CA VAL A 87 -0.37 -0.70 -0.88
C VAL A 87 -1.27 0.47 -1.33
N ARG A 88 -1.93 0.35 -2.49
CA ARG A 88 -2.89 1.36 -2.99
C ARG A 88 -4.17 1.45 -2.16
N VAL A 89 -4.61 0.37 -1.53
CA VAL A 89 -5.84 0.33 -0.71
C VAL A 89 -5.66 1.02 0.66
N ARG A 90 -4.45 1.44 1.03
CA ARG A 90 -4.27 2.54 2.01
C ARG A 90 -4.57 3.91 1.39
N ARG A 91 -5.62 4.00 0.58
CA ARG A 91 -6.28 5.27 0.26
C ARG A 91 -7.00 5.68 1.53
N ASN A 92 -6.22 6.40 2.32
CA ASN A 92 -6.55 7.01 3.59
C ASN A 92 -7.92 7.73 3.54
N LYS A 93 -8.91 7.03 4.04
CA LYS A 93 -10.26 7.54 4.24
C LYS A 93 -10.28 8.54 5.39
N LEU A 94 -11.22 9.49 5.36
CA LEU A 94 -11.50 10.32 6.53
C LEU A 94 -11.97 9.41 7.67
N GLN A 95 -11.28 9.49 8.80
CA GLN A 95 -11.66 8.78 10.02
C GLN A 95 -11.62 9.75 11.20
N ILE A 96 -12.70 9.82 11.96
CA ILE A 96 -12.74 10.60 13.20
C ILE A 96 -12.13 9.73 14.30
N LEU A 97 -11.02 10.19 14.87
CA LEU A 97 -10.29 9.47 15.93
C LEU A 97 -10.89 9.75 17.30
N THR A 98 -11.22 11.02 17.55
CA THR A 98 -11.84 11.46 18.81
C THR A 98 -12.60 12.75 18.55
N ALA A 99 -13.82 12.85 19.06
CA ALA A 99 -14.56 14.10 19.01
C ALA A 99 -15.33 14.32 20.30
N ILE A 100 -15.17 15.50 20.89
CA ILE A 100 -15.87 15.89 22.12
C ILE A 100 -16.67 17.16 21.89
N TYR A 101 -17.79 17.29 22.59
CA TYR A 101 -18.67 18.43 22.55
C TYR A 101 -19.09 18.84 23.96
N GLY A 102 -18.87 20.11 24.32
CA GLY A 102 -19.29 20.61 25.62
C GLY A 102 -18.51 21.83 26.09
N LYS A 103 -18.45 22.03 27.39
CA LYS A 103 -17.75 23.15 28.02
C LYS A 103 -17.22 22.76 29.39
N ASN A 104 -15.98 23.16 29.69
CA ASN A 104 -15.30 22.87 30.95
C ASN A 104 -15.34 21.36 31.26
N SER A 105 -15.93 20.98 32.40
CA SER A 105 -16.04 19.59 32.86
C SER A 105 -17.27 18.84 32.33
N ARG A 106 -18.15 19.49 31.56
CA ARG A 106 -19.34 18.86 30.97
C ARG A 106 -19.14 18.66 29.47
N ILE A 107 -18.73 17.46 29.11
CA ILE A 107 -18.43 17.04 27.73
C ILE A 107 -19.19 15.76 27.38
N VAL A 108 -19.54 15.63 26.11
CA VAL A 108 -20.10 14.42 25.50
C VAL A 108 -19.17 13.99 24.38
N GLU A 109 -18.93 12.69 24.30
CA GLU A 109 -18.20 12.14 23.17
C GLU A 109 -19.14 11.95 21.98
N ILE A 110 -18.74 12.50 20.83
CA ILE A 110 -19.50 12.45 19.57
C ILE A 110 -18.76 11.70 18.46
N THR A 111 -17.68 10.97 18.81
CA THR A 111 -16.82 10.24 17.86
C THR A 111 -17.61 9.30 16.96
N ASN A 112 -18.52 8.49 17.54
CA ASN A 112 -19.30 7.51 16.78
C ASN A 112 -20.35 8.18 15.89
N GLN A 113 -21.00 9.22 16.41
CA GLN A 113 -22.00 10.00 15.69
C GLN A 113 -21.38 10.66 14.45
N LEU A 114 -20.19 11.25 14.59
CA LEU A 114 -19.50 11.85 13.44
C LEU A 114 -19.01 10.80 12.44
N ASN A 115 -18.47 9.67 12.89
CA ASN A 115 -18.03 8.59 11.99
C ASN A 115 -19.20 8.00 11.17
N ASN A 116 -20.40 7.90 11.76
CA ASN A 116 -21.59 7.41 11.06
C ASN A 116 -22.11 8.38 9.98
N LEU A 117 -21.70 9.64 10.03
CA LEU A 117 -22.08 10.68 9.06
C LEU A 117 -20.99 10.91 7.99
N VAL A 118 -19.90 10.16 8.02
CA VAL A 118 -18.86 10.24 6.98
C VAL A 118 -19.37 9.54 5.73
N GLU A 119 -19.50 10.30 4.65
CA GLU A 119 -19.91 9.80 3.33
C GLU A 119 -18.90 10.21 2.27
N ASN A 120 -18.47 9.26 1.43
CA ASN A 120 -17.50 9.51 0.35
C ASN A 120 -16.22 10.21 0.83
N ASP A 121 -15.70 9.75 1.98
CA ASP A 121 -14.53 10.30 2.67
C ASP A 121 -14.68 11.75 3.12
N LYS A 122 -15.89 12.31 3.18
CA LYS A 122 -16.15 13.69 3.63
C LYS A 122 -17.12 13.70 4.80
N LEU A 123 -17.05 14.75 5.61
CA LEU A 123 -18.01 15.02 6.67
C LEU A 123 -18.53 16.45 6.55
N LYS A 124 -19.85 16.60 6.49
CA LYS A 124 -20.53 17.90 6.54
C LYS A 124 -21.73 17.85 7.45
N VAL A 125 -21.61 18.39 8.65
CA VAL A 125 -22.68 18.39 9.65
C VAL A 125 -22.63 19.64 10.52
N VAL A 126 -23.79 20.17 10.91
CA VAL A 126 -23.87 21.28 11.87
C VAL A 126 -23.66 20.76 13.29
N LEU A 127 -22.69 21.34 14.00
CA LEU A 127 -22.42 21.01 15.40
C LEU A 127 -23.55 21.58 16.28
N SER A 128 -24.48 20.73 16.68
CA SER A 128 -25.69 21.13 17.40
C SER A 128 -26.06 20.16 18.51
N ASN A 129 -26.93 20.60 19.43
CA ASN A 129 -27.48 19.75 20.49
C ASN A 129 -28.26 18.54 19.94
N ALA A 130 -28.78 18.61 18.71
CA ALA A 130 -29.45 17.47 18.08
C ALA A 130 -28.47 16.34 17.71
N LEU A 131 -27.22 16.69 17.39
CA LEU A 131 -26.16 15.74 17.05
C LEU A 131 -25.54 15.11 18.30
N ALA A 132 -25.32 15.92 19.34
CA ALA A 132 -24.53 15.54 20.51
C ALA A 132 -25.35 15.27 21.77
N GLY A 133 -26.62 15.67 21.81
CA GLY A 133 -27.36 15.92 23.05
C GLY A 133 -26.97 17.27 23.68
N ASP A 134 -27.62 17.64 24.78
CA ASP A 134 -27.29 18.86 25.53
C ASP A 134 -26.65 18.55 26.89
N PRO A 135 -25.31 18.65 27.02
CA PRO A 135 -24.64 18.48 28.31
C PRO A 135 -24.77 19.70 29.24
N LEU A 136 -25.09 20.87 28.70
CA LEU A 136 -25.10 22.12 29.45
C LEU A 136 -26.03 23.15 28.81
N TYR A 137 -27.24 23.23 29.37
CA TYR A 137 -28.28 24.13 28.93
C TYR A 137 -27.87 25.61 29.11
N GLY A 138 -28.18 26.44 28.10
CA GLY A 138 -28.04 27.90 28.16
C GLY A 138 -26.61 28.46 28.13
N LYS A 139 -25.58 27.64 27.85
CA LYS A 139 -24.20 28.12 27.65
C LYS A 139 -23.66 27.70 26.28
N PRO A 140 -22.91 28.56 25.58
CA PRO A 140 -22.30 28.22 24.29
C PRO A 140 -21.24 27.14 24.52
N LYS A 141 -21.38 26.02 23.80
CA LYS A 141 -20.47 24.87 23.86
C LYS A 141 -19.46 24.91 22.70
N MET A 142 -18.41 24.12 22.83
CA MET A 142 -17.37 23.95 21.81
C MET A 142 -17.21 22.48 21.46
N GLY A 143 -16.93 22.23 20.20
CA GLY A 143 -16.56 20.92 19.68
C GLY A 143 -15.07 20.87 19.38
N LYS A 144 -14.42 19.75 19.72
CA LYS A 144 -13.03 19.49 19.38
C LYS A 144 -12.95 18.16 18.67
N VAL A 145 -12.54 18.19 17.39
CA VAL A 145 -12.57 17.05 16.49
C VAL A 145 -11.16 16.73 16.02
N LYS A 146 -10.66 15.57 16.43
CA LYS A 146 -9.41 14.99 15.97
C LYS A 146 -9.70 13.92 14.93
N TYR A 147 -9.13 14.09 13.74
CA TYR A 147 -9.39 13.23 12.59
C TYR A 147 -8.10 12.87 11.86
N GLN A 148 -8.15 11.77 11.13
CA GLN A 148 -7.12 11.36 10.20
C GLN A 148 -7.66 11.49 8.78
N TYR A 149 -6.94 12.19 7.93
CA TYR A 149 -7.22 12.27 6.50
C TYR A 149 -5.91 12.13 5.75
N ASN A 150 -5.86 11.30 4.71
CA ASN A 150 -4.61 11.11 3.97
C ASN A 150 -3.40 10.70 4.80
N GLY A 151 -3.64 9.97 5.91
CA GLY A 151 -2.60 9.49 6.82
C GLY A 151 -2.05 10.58 7.74
N LYS A 152 -2.56 11.80 7.61
CA LYS A 152 -2.21 12.95 8.45
C LYS A 152 -3.28 13.11 9.53
N ILE A 153 -2.84 13.17 10.77
CA ILE A 153 -3.70 13.50 11.91
C ILE A 153 -3.82 15.02 12.00
N SER A 154 -5.03 15.52 12.16
CA SER A 154 -5.33 16.94 12.35
C SER A 154 -6.41 17.10 13.40
N GLU A 155 -6.46 18.29 13.99
CA GLU A 155 -7.40 18.64 15.04
C GLU A 155 -8.00 20.00 14.71
N LYS A 156 -9.31 20.12 14.87
CA LYS A 156 -10.02 21.38 14.62
C LYS A 156 -11.07 21.59 15.71
N GLU A 157 -11.18 22.84 16.14
CA GLU A 157 -12.15 23.29 17.11
C GLU A 157 -13.26 24.06 16.42
N TYR A 158 -14.47 23.90 16.92
CA TYR A 158 -15.70 24.45 16.34
C TYR A 158 -16.56 25.02 17.46
N ILE A 159 -17.27 26.10 17.18
CA ILE A 159 -18.27 26.66 18.12
C ILE A 159 -19.62 26.00 17.87
N GLU A 160 -20.47 25.87 18.89
CA GLU A 160 -21.86 25.44 18.73
C GLU A 160 -22.57 26.25 17.62
N GLY A 161 -23.25 25.56 16.71
CA GLY A 161 -23.89 26.13 15.53
C GLY A 161 -23.01 26.19 14.29
N GLU A 162 -21.69 25.99 14.42
CA GLU A 162 -20.77 25.96 13.28
C GLU A 162 -20.91 24.65 12.47
N THR A 163 -20.65 24.73 11.17
CA THR A 163 -20.61 23.54 10.32
C THR A 163 -19.24 22.88 10.39
N ILE A 164 -19.22 21.62 10.83
CA ILE A 164 -18.06 20.75 10.69
C ILE A 164 -17.97 20.35 9.23
N GLU A 165 -16.93 20.83 8.55
CA GLU A 165 -16.61 20.47 7.18
C GLU A 165 -15.19 19.92 7.15
N LEU A 166 -15.08 18.61 6.91
CA LEU A 166 -13.82 17.88 6.81
C LEU A 166 -13.71 17.20 5.43
N PRO A 167 -12.50 17.21 4.84
CA PRO A 167 -12.24 16.64 3.53
C PRO A 167 -12.24 15.12 3.51
#